data_AF-A0AA86J132-F1
#
_entry.id   AF-A0AA86J132-F1
#
_cell.length_a   1.000
_cell.length_b   1.000
_cell.length_c   1.000
_cell.angle_alpha   90.00
_cell.angle_beta   90.00
_cell.angle_gamma   90.00
#
_symmetry.space_group_name_H-M   'P 1'
#
loop_
_entity.id
_entity.type
_entity.pdbx_description
1 polymer ?
#
loop_
_entity_poly.entity_id
_entity_poly.type
_entity_poly.pdbx_seq_one_letter_code
_entity_poly.pdbx_strand_id
1 'polypeptide(L)'
;MSYLSSIESGDIYLVSRWRAFINRSAFFNTFQNVKDVSYVRETDFYLNLNSVESDSHFHTKNVENSLSIVLSKLSKLNVVVVDQPPEFGFDVPKIGLVKGLDSAKVLKDDFLVDYRSVDRIFVNLSQKFPFVRVSLADAFCDEKFCYGYEGDKALFFDSNHLSVHGADRISGLLFGSRSN
;
A
#
# COMPACT_ATOMS: atom_id res chain seq x y z
N MET A 1 12.67 -14.57 -14.40
CA MET A 1 11.40 -14.97 -13.75
C MET A 1 10.35 -13.94 -14.15
N SER A 2 9.53 -14.27 -15.14
CA SER A 2 8.52 -13.39 -15.73
C SER A 2 7.13 -13.85 -15.26
N TYR A 3 6.49 -13.07 -14.40
CA TYR A 3 5.07 -13.22 -14.08
C TYR A 3 4.38 -11.88 -14.34
N LEU A 4 4.05 -11.65 -15.61
CA LEU A 4 3.09 -10.63 -16.02
C LEU A 4 2.00 -11.39 -16.79
N SER A 5 1.13 -12.07 -16.04
CA SER A 5 -0.12 -12.60 -16.57
C SER A 5 -1.09 -11.43 -16.76
N SER A 6 -1.67 -11.36 -17.94
CA SER A 6 -2.64 -10.37 -18.40
C SER A 6 -3.83 -10.23 -17.45
N ILE A 7 -4.17 -8.98 -17.14
CA ILE A 7 -5.32 -8.57 -16.32
C ILE A 7 -6.57 -8.56 -17.22
N GLU A 8 -7.51 -9.48 -16.98
CA GLU A 8 -8.78 -9.57 -17.71
C GLU A 8 -9.85 -8.68 -17.07
N SER A 9 -10.86 -8.23 -17.83
CA SER A 9 -12.01 -7.53 -17.24
C SER A 9 -12.81 -8.53 -16.39
N GLY A 10 -12.54 -8.55 -15.10
CA GLY A 10 -13.00 -9.57 -14.14
C GLY A 10 -12.17 -9.59 -12.85
N ASP A 11 -11.03 -8.91 -12.84
CA ASP A 11 -10.15 -8.84 -11.68
C ASP A 11 -10.69 -7.91 -10.57
N ILE A 12 -10.56 -8.34 -9.31
CA ILE A 12 -10.88 -7.54 -8.13
C ILE A 12 -9.60 -6.99 -7.53
N TYR A 13 -9.52 -5.66 -7.45
CA TYR A 13 -8.40 -4.97 -6.84
C TYR A 13 -8.68 -4.65 -5.38
N LEU A 14 -7.84 -5.17 -4.49
CA LEU A 14 -7.83 -4.78 -3.09
C LEU A 14 -6.72 -3.75 -2.88
N VAL A 15 -7.10 -2.51 -2.57
CA VAL A 15 -6.18 -1.38 -2.39
C VAL A 15 -6.38 -0.81 -0.99
N SER A 16 -5.30 -0.64 -0.23
CA SER A 16 -5.36 -0.05 1.11
C SER A 16 -4.00 0.49 1.56
N ARG A 17 -3.98 1.30 2.62
CA ARG A 17 -2.77 1.68 3.36
C ARG A 17 -2.45 0.61 4.39
N TRP A 18 -2.05 -0.57 3.95
CA TRP A 18 -1.84 -1.75 4.81
C TRP A 18 -0.96 -1.45 6.04
N ARG A 19 0.12 -0.67 5.85
CA ARG A 19 1.02 -0.27 6.94
C ARG A 19 0.34 0.61 7.98
N ALA A 20 -0.59 1.48 7.58
CA ALA A 20 -1.29 2.37 8.50
C ALA A 20 -2.11 1.58 9.52
N PHE A 21 -2.72 0.47 9.08
CA PHE A 21 -3.49 -0.43 9.94
C PHE A 21 -2.63 -1.32 10.83
N ILE A 22 -1.40 -1.64 10.40
CA ILE A 22 -0.50 -2.54 11.15
C ILE A 22 0.38 -1.77 12.15
N ASN A 23 0.98 -0.66 11.73
CA ASN A 23 1.99 0.06 12.49
C ASN A 23 1.47 1.34 13.16
N ARG A 24 0.15 1.59 13.16
CA ARG A 24 -0.48 2.82 13.69
C ARG A 24 0.21 4.10 13.17
N SER A 25 0.39 4.23 11.85
CA SER A 25 0.87 5.50 11.28
C SER A 25 0.01 6.67 11.82
N ALA A 26 0.60 7.85 11.96
CA ALA A 26 0.12 9.04 12.71
C ALA A 26 -1.39 9.39 12.68
N PHE A 27 -2.16 8.86 11.72
CA PHE A 27 -3.61 8.89 11.68
C PHE A 27 -4.32 8.33 12.93
N PHE A 28 -3.76 7.34 13.64
CA PHE A 28 -4.46 6.74 14.79
C PHE A 28 -4.59 7.68 16.01
N ASN A 29 -3.73 8.68 16.15
CA ASN A 29 -3.89 9.69 17.22
C ASN A 29 -5.04 10.67 16.94
N THR A 30 -5.44 10.83 15.68
CA THR A 30 -6.57 11.69 15.29
C THR A 30 -7.92 11.02 15.57
N PHE A 31 -7.97 9.70 15.69
CA PHE A 31 -9.21 8.94 15.92
C PHE A 31 -9.45 8.51 17.38
N GLN A 32 -8.54 8.81 18.31
CA GLN A 32 -8.74 8.46 19.74
C GLN A 32 -9.98 9.14 20.37
N ASN A 33 -10.51 10.19 19.73
CA ASN A 33 -11.73 10.88 20.16
C ASN A 33 -12.97 10.56 19.32
N VAL A 34 -12.86 9.67 18.33
CA VAL A 34 -14.00 9.26 17.51
C VAL A 34 -14.52 7.94 18.05
N LYS A 35 -15.58 8.01 18.87
CA LYS A 35 -16.20 6.83 19.51
C LYS A 35 -16.88 5.85 18.54
N ASP A 36 -17.00 6.20 17.26
CA ASP A 36 -17.59 5.36 16.22
C ASP A 36 -16.86 5.58 14.89
N VAL A 37 -15.79 4.81 14.63
CA VAL A 37 -15.25 4.67 13.28
C VAL A 37 -15.79 3.36 12.71
N SER A 38 -16.98 3.43 12.12
CA SER A 38 -17.52 2.35 11.29
C SER A 38 -16.94 2.50 9.87
N TYR A 39 -15.93 1.70 9.52
CA TYR A 39 -15.57 1.54 8.11
C TYR A 39 -16.56 0.56 7.47
N VAL A 40 -17.43 1.07 6.60
CA VAL A 40 -18.27 0.25 5.72
C VAL A 40 -18.21 0.84 4.32
N ARG A 41 -17.76 0.05 3.35
CA ARG A 41 -18.45 -0.01 2.05
C ARG A 41 -18.58 -1.47 1.64
N GLU A 42 -19.83 -1.95 1.78
CA GLU A 42 -20.44 -3.17 1.23
C GLU A 42 -19.66 -4.49 1.40
N THR A 43 -19.62 -4.99 2.64
CA THR A 43 -20.05 -6.34 3.08
C THR A 43 -19.39 -6.67 4.42
N ASP A 44 -20.13 -6.48 5.52
CA ASP A 44 -19.94 -7.10 6.84
C ASP A 44 -18.51 -7.27 7.36
N PHE A 45 -17.74 -6.18 7.44
CA PHE A 45 -16.43 -6.19 8.11
C PHE A 45 -16.35 -5.13 9.21
N TYR A 46 -16.58 -5.56 10.45
CA TYR A 46 -16.35 -4.74 11.62
C TYR A 46 -14.94 -5.03 12.15
N LEU A 47 -13.99 -4.13 11.87
CA LEU A 47 -12.78 -4.05 12.68
C LEU A 47 -13.18 -3.46 14.04
N ASN A 48 -13.31 -4.31 15.06
CA ASN A 48 -13.49 -3.83 16.44
C ASN A 48 -12.16 -3.25 16.93
N LEU A 49 -11.94 -1.96 16.68
CA LEU A 49 -10.75 -1.21 17.10
C LEU A 49 -10.82 -0.76 18.58
N ASN A 50 -11.88 -1.12 19.33
CA ASN A 50 -12.07 -0.67 20.71
C ASN A 50 -11.22 -1.43 21.73
N SER A 51 -10.51 -2.50 21.34
CA SER A 51 -9.50 -3.11 22.20
C SER A 51 -8.21 -2.30 22.12
N VAL A 52 -7.99 -1.46 23.14
CA VAL A 52 -6.80 -0.64 23.38
C VAL A 52 -5.61 -1.53 23.77
N GLU A 53 -5.31 -2.58 23.02
CA GLU A 53 -4.03 -3.27 23.13
C GLU A 53 -3.02 -2.56 22.23
N SER A 54 -1.99 -2.01 22.86
CA SER A 54 -0.86 -1.31 22.23
C SER A 54 0.08 -2.24 21.47
N ASP A 55 -0.20 -3.54 21.42
CA ASP A 55 0.69 -4.51 20.81
C ASP A 55 0.54 -4.53 19.28
N SER A 56 1.62 -4.17 18.58
CA SER A 56 1.78 -4.32 17.13
C SER A 56 1.42 -5.73 16.61
N HIS A 57 1.58 -6.76 17.46
CA HIS A 57 1.22 -8.14 17.13
C HIS A 57 -0.30 -8.32 16.97
N PHE A 58 -1.09 -7.66 17.81
CA PHE A 58 -2.56 -7.71 17.77
C PHE A 58 -3.09 -7.10 16.46
N HIS A 59 -2.57 -5.94 16.05
CA HIS A 59 -2.99 -5.26 14.81
C HIS A 59 -2.61 -6.08 13.56
N THR A 60 -1.40 -6.63 13.54
CA THR A 60 -0.94 -7.52 12.47
C THR A 60 -1.92 -8.69 12.28
N LYS A 61 -2.29 -9.37 13.37
CA LYS A 61 -3.18 -10.53 13.31
C LYS A 61 -4.60 -10.16 12.86
N ASN A 62 -5.12 -9.01 13.28
CA ASN A 62 -6.43 -8.54 12.85
C ASN A 62 -6.48 -8.21 11.35
N VAL A 63 -5.43 -7.56 10.82
CA VAL A 63 -5.33 -7.31 9.39
C VAL A 63 -5.23 -8.63 8.62
N GLU A 64 -4.38 -9.56 9.06
CA GLU A 64 -4.27 -10.89 8.43
C GLU A 64 -5.61 -11.63 8.45
N ASN A 65 -6.29 -11.70 9.60
CA ASN A 65 -7.59 -12.36 9.72
C ASN A 65 -8.66 -11.70 8.82
N SER A 66 -8.65 -10.37 8.78
CA SER A 66 -9.64 -9.62 7.99
C SER A 66 -9.46 -9.91 6.51
N LEU A 67 -8.22 -9.83 6.05
CA LEU A 67 -7.88 -10.07 4.66
C LEU A 67 -8.07 -11.55 4.29
N SER A 68 -7.78 -12.48 5.20
CA SER A 68 -8.07 -13.91 5.03
C SER A 68 -9.55 -14.18 4.76
N ILE A 69 -10.46 -13.54 5.51
CA ILE A 69 -11.90 -13.70 5.28
C ILE A 69 -12.30 -13.13 3.93
N VAL A 70 -11.82 -11.93 3.56
CA VAL A 70 -12.09 -11.34 2.24
C VAL A 70 -11.58 -12.23 1.11
N LEU A 71 -10.32 -12.67 1.18
CA LEU A 71 -9.71 -13.56 0.19
C LEU A 71 -10.44 -14.91 0.11
N SER A 72 -10.95 -15.44 1.22
CA SER A 72 -11.76 -16.66 1.20
C SER A 72 -13.06 -16.49 0.41
N LYS A 73 -13.75 -15.35 0.58
CA LYS A 73 -14.98 -15.01 -0.15
C LYS A 73 -14.73 -14.80 -1.64
N LEU A 74 -13.55 -14.27 -1.98
CA LEU A 74 -13.13 -13.98 -3.35
C LEU A 74 -12.30 -15.10 -4.00
N SER A 75 -12.15 -16.26 -3.34
CA SER A 75 -11.22 -17.32 -3.76
C SER A 75 -11.47 -17.93 -5.14
N LYS A 76 -12.65 -17.69 -5.73
CA LYS A 76 -13.03 -18.12 -7.10
C LYS A 76 -12.80 -17.05 -8.16
N LEU A 77 -12.33 -15.87 -7.76
CA LEU A 77 -12.11 -14.71 -8.61
C LEU A 77 -10.61 -14.40 -8.68
N ASN A 78 -10.22 -13.69 -9.71
CA ASN A 78 -8.87 -13.17 -9.82
C ASN A 78 -8.73 -11.97 -8.89
N VAL A 79 -7.99 -12.13 -7.80
CA VAL A 79 -7.75 -11.05 -6.84
C VAL A 79 -6.36 -10.48 -7.06
N VAL A 80 -6.29 -9.17 -7.24
CA VAL A 80 -5.06 -8.39 -7.26
C VAL A 80 -4.98 -7.57 -5.98
N VAL A 81 -4.01 -7.87 -5.14
CA VAL A 81 -3.72 -7.09 -3.94
C VAL A 81 -2.66 -6.05 -4.29
N VAL A 82 -3.07 -4.79 -4.30
CA VAL A 82 -2.19 -3.66 -4.58
C VAL A 82 -1.63 -3.14 -3.28
N ASP A 83 -0.32 -3.07 -3.23
CA ASP A 83 0.41 -2.56 -2.10
C ASP A 83 0.39 -1.02 -2.01
N GLN A 84 0.86 -0.47 -0.90
CA GLN A 84 1.04 0.98 -0.77
C GLN A 84 2.32 1.47 -1.48
N PRO A 85 2.36 2.73 -1.95
CA PRO A 85 3.59 3.33 -2.44
C PRO A 85 4.56 3.62 -1.28
N PRO A 86 5.83 3.96 -1.57
CA PRO A 86 6.77 4.46 -0.57
C PRO A 86 6.20 5.68 0.18
N GLU A 87 6.52 5.77 1.46
CA GLU A 87 6.19 6.93 2.29
C GLU A 87 7.49 7.63 2.66
N PHE A 88 7.53 8.93 2.37
CA PHE A 88 8.64 9.82 2.65
C PHE A 88 8.44 10.38 4.06
N GLY A 89 9.49 10.53 4.86
CA GLY A 89 9.39 11.19 6.18
C GLY A 89 9.20 12.71 6.10
N PHE A 90 8.84 13.23 4.92
CA PHE A 90 8.82 14.64 4.60
C PHE A 90 7.86 14.92 3.44
N ASP A 91 7.41 16.17 3.35
CA ASP A 91 6.64 16.69 2.21
C ASP A 91 7.53 16.74 0.96
N VAL A 92 7.21 15.92 -0.04
CA VAL A 92 8.00 15.74 -1.26
C VAL A 92 8.11 17.04 -2.06
N PRO A 93 7.00 17.72 -2.44
CA PRO A 93 7.07 19.01 -3.13
C PRO A 93 7.92 20.05 -2.41
N LYS A 94 7.76 20.17 -1.10
CA LYS A 94 8.49 21.16 -0.28
C LYS A 94 9.98 20.87 -0.25
N ILE A 95 10.39 19.61 -0.09
CA ILE A 95 11.81 19.24 -0.11
C ILE A 95 12.43 19.49 -1.47
N GLY A 96 11.72 19.14 -2.56
CA GLY A 96 12.19 19.42 -3.91
C GLY A 96 12.41 20.91 -4.17
N LEU A 97 11.51 21.77 -3.68
CA LEU A 97 11.63 23.22 -3.80
C LEU A 97 12.79 23.81 -2.99
N VAL A 98 12.96 23.36 -1.73
CA VAL A 98 13.92 23.98 -0.80
C VAL A 98 15.34 23.43 -0.97
N LYS A 99 15.47 22.14 -1.28
CA LYS A 99 16.76 21.42 -1.29
C LYS A 99 17.14 20.88 -2.67
N GLY A 100 16.32 21.15 -3.70
CA GLY A 100 16.47 20.57 -5.02
C GLY A 100 15.83 19.18 -5.15
N LEU A 101 15.46 18.82 -6.37
CA LEU A 101 14.66 17.63 -6.68
C LEU A 101 15.35 16.33 -6.25
N ASP A 102 16.67 16.26 -6.39
CA ASP A 102 17.48 15.09 -5.98
C ASP A 102 17.47 14.82 -4.47
N SER A 103 17.07 15.80 -3.66
CA SER A 103 16.92 15.64 -2.21
C SER A 103 15.64 14.91 -1.82
N ALA A 104 14.67 14.78 -2.73
CA ALA A 104 13.40 14.09 -2.50
C ALA A 104 13.52 12.60 -2.87
N LYS A 105 14.46 11.90 -2.23
CA LYS A 105 14.62 10.44 -2.33
C LYS A 105 14.97 9.84 -0.97
N VAL A 106 14.58 8.59 -0.76
CA VAL A 106 14.91 7.81 0.44
C VAL A 106 15.59 6.50 0.04
N LEU A 107 16.36 5.91 0.95
CA LEU A 107 16.91 4.58 0.71
C LEU A 107 15.77 3.57 0.65
N LYS A 108 15.81 2.68 -0.33
CA LYS A 108 14.82 1.61 -0.48
C LYS A 108 14.82 0.68 0.74
N ASP A 109 15.99 0.41 1.30
CA ASP A 109 16.13 -0.43 2.48
C ASP A 109 15.39 0.14 3.70
N ASP A 110 15.40 1.47 3.88
CA ASP A 110 14.67 2.12 4.98
C ASP A 110 13.16 1.93 4.81
N PHE A 111 12.65 2.10 3.58
CA PHE A 111 11.25 1.78 3.25
C PHE A 111 10.92 0.31 3.52
N LEU A 112 11.80 -0.61 3.08
CA LEU A 112 11.57 -2.04 3.23
C LEU A 112 11.58 -2.49 4.69
N VAL A 113 12.39 -1.86 5.56
CA VAL A 113 12.38 -2.11 7.01
C VAL A 113 10.99 -1.85 7.61
N ASP A 114 10.40 -0.71 7.30
CA ASP A 114 9.07 -0.35 7.79
C ASP A 114 7.96 -1.24 7.23
N TYR A 115 8.24 -1.89 6.09
CA TYR A 115 7.28 -2.63 5.31
C TYR A 115 7.29 -4.14 5.59
N ARG A 116 8.31 -4.67 6.30
CA ARG A 116 8.47 -6.11 6.61
C ARG A 116 7.24 -6.75 7.25
N SER A 117 6.54 -6.03 8.13
CA SER A 117 5.34 -6.57 8.80
C SER A 117 4.19 -6.80 7.83
N VAL A 118 4.03 -5.92 6.84
CA VAL A 118 3.04 -6.06 5.76
C VAL A 118 3.44 -7.25 4.87
N ASP A 119 4.72 -7.31 4.49
CA ASP A 119 5.25 -8.38 3.65
C ASP A 119 4.99 -9.77 4.24
N ARG A 120 5.26 -9.93 5.54
CA ARG A 120 4.98 -11.17 6.27
C ARG A 120 3.50 -11.58 6.20
N ILE A 121 2.57 -10.65 6.31
CA ILE A 121 1.13 -10.94 6.18
C ILE A 121 0.83 -11.49 4.79
N PHE A 122 1.33 -10.83 3.74
CA PHE A 122 1.07 -11.27 2.37
C PHE A 122 1.72 -12.61 2.05
N VAL A 123 2.93 -12.87 2.52
CA VAL A 123 3.59 -14.19 2.40
C VAL A 123 2.76 -15.28 3.08
N ASN A 124 2.24 -15.02 4.27
CA ASN A 124 1.38 -15.97 4.98
C ASN A 124 0.05 -16.22 4.25
N LEU A 125 -0.55 -15.17 3.69
CA LEU A 125 -1.83 -15.28 2.98
C LEU A 125 -1.66 -15.94 1.61
N SER A 126 -0.55 -15.72 0.90
CA SER A 126 -0.31 -16.32 -0.42
C SER A 126 -0.12 -17.83 -0.35
N GLN A 127 0.22 -18.37 0.83
CA GLN A 127 0.23 -19.81 1.09
C GLN A 127 -1.17 -20.42 1.21
N LYS A 128 -2.20 -19.60 1.47
CA LYS A 128 -3.57 -20.02 1.77
C LYS A 128 -4.56 -19.68 0.65
N PHE A 129 -4.32 -18.59 -0.07
CA PHE A 129 -5.25 -18.06 -1.07
C PHE A 129 -4.51 -17.68 -2.35
N PRO A 130 -5.09 -17.97 -3.53
CA PRO A 130 -4.55 -17.47 -4.79
C PRO A 130 -4.87 -15.97 -4.93
N PHE A 131 -3.83 -15.15 -5.02
CA PHE A 131 -3.94 -13.75 -5.44
C PHE A 131 -2.62 -13.29 -6.06
N VAL A 132 -2.71 -12.27 -6.92
CA VAL A 132 -1.53 -11.57 -7.45
C VAL A 132 -1.24 -10.39 -6.54
N ARG A 133 0.01 -10.24 -6.11
CA ARG A 133 0.45 -9.06 -5.36
C ARG A 133 1.18 -8.11 -6.28
N VAL A 134 0.77 -6.84 -6.27
CA VAL A 134 1.43 -5.76 -7.00
C VAL A 134 2.07 -4.80 -6.01
N SER A 135 3.40 -4.74 -6.01
CA SER A 135 4.18 -3.79 -5.20
C SER A 135 4.23 -2.45 -5.92
N LEU A 136 3.61 -1.41 -5.37
CA LEU A 136 3.73 -0.06 -5.95
C LEU A 136 5.14 0.50 -5.80
N ALA A 137 5.93 0.01 -4.84
CA ALA A 137 7.34 0.38 -4.70
C ALA A 137 8.15 0.06 -5.96
N ASP A 138 7.75 -0.92 -6.75
CA ASP A 138 8.44 -1.30 -8.00
C ASP A 138 8.32 -0.20 -9.07
N ALA A 139 7.29 0.64 -8.98
CA ALA A 139 7.17 1.82 -9.84
C ALA A 139 8.08 2.95 -9.37
N PHE A 140 8.22 3.15 -8.05
CA PHE A 140 8.85 4.35 -7.47
C PHE A 140 10.30 4.16 -7.05
N CYS A 141 10.80 2.93 -6.98
CA CYS A 141 12.12 2.63 -6.47
C CYS A 141 12.96 1.85 -7.50
N ASP A 142 14.25 2.14 -7.54
CA ASP A 142 15.23 1.30 -8.25
C ASP A 142 15.86 0.28 -7.28
N GLU A 143 17.10 -0.12 -7.51
CA GLU A 143 17.84 -1.01 -6.62
C GLU A 143 18.20 -0.36 -5.27
N LYS A 144 18.32 0.97 -5.21
CA LYS A 144 18.89 1.68 -4.06
C LYS A 144 17.97 2.73 -3.45
N PHE A 145 17.21 3.45 -4.26
CA PHE A 145 16.42 4.60 -3.82
C PHE A 145 14.97 4.48 -4.25
N CYS A 146 14.10 5.09 -3.45
CA CYS A 146 12.73 5.43 -3.81
C CYS A 146 12.66 6.93 -4.10
N TYR A 147 12.08 7.30 -5.24
CA TYR A 147 12.11 8.65 -5.78
C TYR A 147 10.78 9.37 -5.58
N GLY A 148 10.84 10.59 -5.07
CA GLY A 148 9.70 11.50 -4.97
C GLY A 148 9.43 12.28 -6.26
N TYR A 149 10.37 12.25 -7.21
CA TYR A 149 10.30 12.98 -8.48
C TYR A 149 10.72 12.11 -9.67
N GLU A 150 10.20 12.46 -10.84
CA GLU A 150 10.71 12.01 -12.14
C GLU A 150 10.92 13.25 -13.03
N GLY A 151 12.18 13.57 -13.32
CA GLY A 151 12.52 14.86 -13.94
C GLY A 151 12.06 16.01 -13.04
N ASP A 152 11.25 16.93 -13.59
CA ASP A 152 10.66 18.08 -12.89
C ASP A 152 9.29 17.79 -12.24
N LYS A 153 8.79 16.56 -12.34
CA LYS A 153 7.45 16.19 -11.88
C LYS A 153 7.50 15.54 -10.50
N ALA A 154 6.80 16.12 -9.53
CA ALA A 154 6.57 15.48 -8.24
C ALA A 154 5.64 14.27 -8.42
N LEU A 155 6.06 13.10 -7.94
CA LEU A 155 5.28 11.86 -7.97
C LEU A 155 4.32 11.76 -6.76
N PHE A 156 4.52 12.62 -5.75
CA PHE A 156 3.72 12.67 -4.53
C PHE A 156 3.20 14.08 -4.30
N PHE A 157 1.97 14.18 -3.80
CA PHE A 157 1.36 15.45 -3.39
C PHE A 157 1.88 15.91 -2.03
N ASP A 158 2.20 14.96 -1.15
CA ASP A 158 2.78 15.20 0.17
C ASP A 158 3.82 14.12 0.47
N SER A 159 3.86 13.62 1.71
CA SER A 159 4.78 12.58 2.14
C SER A 159 4.38 11.18 1.69
N ASN A 160 3.13 10.92 1.30
CA ASN A 160 2.67 9.55 1.03
C ASN A 160 1.51 9.42 0.03
N HIS A 161 0.87 10.51 -0.38
CA HIS A 161 -0.21 10.50 -1.36
C HIS A 161 0.37 10.73 -2.76
N LEU A 162 -0.01 9.91 -3.73
CA LEU A 162 0.42 10.06 -5.11
C LEU A 162 -0.13 11.37 -5.70
N SER A 163 0.70 12.07 -6.46
CA SER A 163 0.23 13.13 -7.36
C SER A 163 -0.44 12.51 -8.59
N VAL A 164 -0.97 13.34 -9.48
CA VAL A 164 -1.42 12.88 -10.81
C VAL A 164 -0.30 12.15 -11.57
N HIS A 165 0.93 12.64 -11.49
CA HIS A 165 2.08 12.00 -12.16
C HIS A 165 2.47 10.68 -11.51
N GLY A 166 2.36 10.57 -10.17
CA GLY A 166 2.55 9.31 -9.47
C GLY A 166 1.47 8.28 -9.83
N ALA A 167 0.22 8.71 -9.95
CA ALA A 167 -0.89 7.87 -10.38
C ALA A 167 -0.72 7.39 -11.84
N ASP A 168 -0.34 8.29 -12.75
CA ASP A 168 -0.04 7.96 -14.15
C ASP A 168 1.08 6.92 -14.24
N ARG A 169 2.13 7.06 -13.42
CA ARG A 169 3.27 6.13 -13.39
C ARG A 169 2.86 4.70 -13.04
N ILE A 170 1.93 4.52 -12.09
CA ILE A 170 1.46 3.18 -11.70
C ILE A 170 0.36 2.64 -12.61
N SER A 171 -0.23 3.47 -13.48
CA SER A 171 -1.30 3.02 -14.38
C SER A 171 -0.83 1.89 -15.29
N GLY A 172 0.40 1.96 -15.79
CA GLY A 172 1.00 0.89 -16.60
C GLY A 172 1.25 -0.40 -15.81
N LEU A 173 1.55 -0.29 -14.51
CA LEU A 173 1.73 -1.44 -13.62
C LEU A 173 0.40 -2.12 -13.29
N LEU A 174 -0.67 -1.34 -13.14
CA LEU A 174 -2.00 -1.84 -12.76
C LEU A 174 -2.85 -2.26 -13.95
N PHE A 175 -2.62 -1.68 -15.14
CA PHE A 175 -3.51 -1.80 -16.29
C PHE A 175 -2.80 -2.03 -17.64
N GLY A 176 -1.45 -2.05 -17.67
CA GLY A 176 -0.67 -2.42 -18.85
C GLY A 176 -0.28 -3.90 -18.81
N SER A 177 -0.34 -4.69 -19.88
CA SER A 177 -0.39 -4.39 -21.32
C SER A 177 -1.74 -4.74 -21.98
N ARG A 178 -2.43 -3.73 -22.50
CA ARG A 178 -3.44 -3.87 -23.57
C ARG A 178 -2.90 -3.24 -24.84
N SER A 179 -2.01 -3.96 -25.51
CA SER A 179 -1.67 -3.70 -26.89
C SER A 179 -2.38 -4.77 -27.71
N ASN A 180 -3.34 -4.35 -28.56
CA ASN A 180 -3.83 -5.18 -29.66
C ASN A 180 -2.68 -5.59 -30.58
#